data_AF-A0AAD1HWZ7-F1
#
_entry.id   AF-A0AAD1HWZ7-F1
#
_cell.length_a   1.000
_cell.length_b   1.000
_cell.length_c   1.000
_cell.angle_alpha   90.00
_cell.angle_beta   90.00
_cell.angle_gamma   90.00
#
_symmetry.space_group_name_H-M   'P 1'
#
loop_
_entity.id
_entity.type
_entity.pdbx_description
1 polymer ?
#
loop_
_entity_poly.entity_id
_entity_poly.type
_entity_poly.pdbx_seq_one_letter_code
_entity_poly.pdbx_strand_id
1 'polypeptide(L)'
;MYISHNRWDPLAPYTSARDTARDWCRLGADVELWTNEQPPFLNKMDINILLPQFVDGERSMAWVSDRFNGLPTNSNCAAIQAE
;
A
#
# COMPACT_ATOMS: atom_id res chain seq x y z
N MET A 1 -8.04 6.67 2.30
CA MET A 1 -6.97 6.01 3.08
C MET A 1 -5.97 5.42 2.11
N TYR A 2 -4.68 5.65 2.33
CA TYR A 2 -3.62 5.08 1.50
C TYR A 2 -2.82 4.06 2.29
N ILE A 3 -2.54 2.91 1.68
CA ILE A 3 -1.72 1.85 2.25
C ILE A 3 -0.68 1.48 1.19
N SER A 4 0.60 1.49 1.55
CA SER A 4 1.70 1.03 0.70
C SER A 4 2.36 -0.15 1.37
N HIS A 5 2.52 -1.27 0.65
CA HIS A 5 3.17 -2.47 1.20
C HIS A 5 3.81 -3.32 0.10
N ASN A 6 4.96 -3.94 0.38
CA ASN A 6 5.58 -4.87 -0.56
C ASN A 6 4.94 -6.27 -0.45
N ARG A 7 4.67 -6.90 -1.60
CA ARG A 7 4.00 -8.22 -1.63
C ARG A 7 4.79 -9.33 -0.93
N TRP A 8 6.12 -9.25 -0.94
CA TRP A 8 7.03 -10.26 -0.38
C TRP A 8 7.84 -9.75 0.82
N ASP A 9 7.29 -8.80 1.57
CA ASP A 9 7.85 -8.36 2.83
C ASP A 9 8.02 -9.55 3.79
N PRO A 10 9.26 -9.87 4.22
CA PRO A 10 9.54 -11.01 5.10
C PRO A 10 9.31 -10.70 6.59
N LEU A 11 9.18 -9.43 6.97
CA LEU A 11 9.05 -8.98 8.37
C LEU A 11 7.60 -8.63 8.71
N ALA A 12 6.93 -7.84 7.87
CA ALA A 12 5.53 -7.48 8.03
C ALA A 12 4.68 -8.14 6.93
N PRO A 13 3.83 -9.12 7.26
CA PRO A 13 3.08 -9.87 6.24
C PRO A 13 2.15 -8.98 5.40
N TYR A 14 2.29 -9.05 4.07
CA TYR A 14 1.44 -8.33 3.12
C TYR A 14 -0.06 -8.60 3.31
N THR A 15 -0.41 -9.83 3.71
CA THR A 15 -1.80 -10.22 3.97
C THR A 15 -2.47 -9.33 5.01
N SER A 16 -1.75 -8.94 6.07
CA SER A 16 -2.30 -8.07 7.11
C SER A 16 -2.65 -6.67 6.58
N ALA A 17 -1.80 -6.11 5.73
CA ALA A 17 -2.05 -4.82 5.07
C ALA A 17 -3.24 -4.92 4.10
N ARG A 18 -3.31 -5.98 3.29
CA ARG A 18 -4.41 -6.22 2.35
C ARG A 18 -5.74 -6.47 3.08
N ASP A 19 -5.75 -7.27 4.13
CA ASP A 19 -6.96 -7.55 4.92
C ASP A 19 -7.48 -6.28 5.59
N THR A 20 -6.58 -5.45 6.13
CA THR A 20 -6.93 -4.12 6.64
C THR A 20 -7.56 -3.26 5.56
N ALA A 21 -6.95 -3.19 4.37
CA ALA A 21 -7.49 -2.44 3.23
C ALA A 21 -8.91 -2.93 2.87
N ARG A 22 -9.10 -4.25 2.79
CA ARG A 22 -10.37 -4.89 2.46
C ARG A 22 -11.45 -4.58 3.50
N ASP A 23 -11.11 -4.64 4.78
CA ASP A 23 -12.06 -4.38 5.86
C ASP A 23 -12.50 -2.91 5.86
N TRP A 24 -11.60 -1.97 5.61
CA TRP A 24 -11.97 -0.56 5.40
C TRP A 24 -12.84 -0.35 4.17
N CYS A 25 -12.54 -1.01 3.05
CA CYS A 25 -13.41 -0.98 1.87
C CYS A 25 -14.83 -1.49 2.17
N ARG A 26 -14.98 -2.52 3.00
CA ARG A 26 -16.30 -3.05 3.42
C ARG A 26 -17.09 -2.07 4.29
N LEU A 27 -16.39 -1.21 5.02
CA LEU A 27 -16.99 -0.12 5.80
C LEU A 27 -17.34 1.11 4.95
N GLY A 28 -17.14 1.05 3.62
CA GLY A 28 -17.41 2.15 2.70
C GLY A 28 -16.32 3.23 2.69
N ALA A 29 -15.14 2.95 3.24
CA ALA A 29 -14.02 3.87 3.13
C ALA A 29 -13.46 3.87 1.70
N ASP A 30 -13.01 5.04 1.27
CA ASP A 30 -12.25 5.20 0.05
C ASP A 30 -10.78 4.79 0.29
N VAL A 31 -10.38 3.63 -0.21
CA VAL A 31 -9.05 3.04 0.02
C VAL A 31 -8.28 2.88 -1.29
N GLU A 32 -7.02 3.31 -1.26
CA GLU A 32 -6.01 3.01 -2.28
C GLU A 32 -4.91 2.14 -1.64
N LEU A 33 -4.84 0.86 -2.05
CA LEU A 33 -3.74 -0.04 -1.70
C LEU A 33 -2.72 -0.06 -2.85
N TRP A 34 -1.55 0.52 -2.61
CA TRP A 34 -0.38 0.36 -3.48
C TRP A 34 0.38 -0.89 -3.06
N THR A 35 0.45 -1.87 -3.96
CA THR A 35 1.28 -3.06 -3.76
C THR A 35 2.59 -2.89 -4.51
N ASN A 36 3.69 -2.85 -3.79
CA ASN A 36 5.01 -2.88 -4.39
C ASN A 36 5.33 -4.31 -4.82
N GLU A 37 5.49 -4.49 -6.14
CA GLU A 37 5.75 -5.78 -6.79
C GLU A 37 7.27 -6.04 -7.02
N GLN A 38 8.15 -5.44 -6.20
CA GLN A 38 9.57 -5.84 -6.16
C GLN A 38 9.69 -7.27 -5.63
N PRO A 39 10.31 -8.21 -6.38
CA PRO A 39 10.45 -9.60 -5.98
C PRO A 39 11.26 -9.76 -4.68
N PRO A 40 11.25 -10.94 -4.05
CA PRO A 40 12.10 -11.24 -2.91
C PRO A 40 13.57 -10.89 -3.20
N PHE A 41 14.13 -9.95 -2.45
CA PHE A 41 15.50 -9.46 -2.64
C PHE A 41 16.18 -9.29 -1.29
N LEU A 42 17.25 -10.06 -1.05
CA LEU A 42 18.03 -10.01 0.20
C LEU A 42 17.13 -10.07 1.46
N ASN A 43 16.07 -10.88 1.46
CA ASN A 43 15.02 -10.89 2.50
C ASN A 43 15.53 -11.08 3.95
N LYS A 44 16.66 -11.78 4.16
CA LYS A 44 17.26 -11.90 5.51
C LYS A 44 17.79 -10.59 6.08
N MET A 45 17.89 -9.56 5.24
CA MET A 45 18.29 -8.20 5.58
C MET A 45 17.08 -7.24 5.57
N ASP A 46 15.86 -7.76 5.50
CA ASP A 46 14.61 -6.98 5.52
C ASP A 46 14.52 -5.90 4.43
N ILE A 47 15.19 -6.10 3.28
CA ILE A 47 15.23 -5.08 2.22
C ILE A 47 13.85 -4.81 1.63
N ASN A 48 13.00 -5.83 1.51
CA ASN A 48 11.64 -5.69 0.98
C ASN A 48 10.69 -4.90 1.90
N ILE A 49 11.05 -4.58 3.15
CA ILE A 49 10.32 -3.62 3.99
C ILE A 49 11.03 -2.26 4.06
N LEU A 50 12.36 -2.27 4.17
CA LEU A 50 13.15 -1.04 4.41
C LEU A 50 13.30 -0.18 3.16
N LEU A 51 13.59 -0.79 2.01
CA LEU A 51 13.85 -0.04 0.78
C LEU A 51 12.59 0.65 0.23
N PRO A 52 11.38 0.00 0.22
CA PRO A 52 10.14 0.65 -0.21
C PRO A 52 9.82 1.96 0.49
N GLN A 53 10.20 2.13 1.77
CA GLN A 53 9.98 3.40 2.50
C GLN A 53 10.67 4.60 1.83
N PHE A 54 11.79 4.35 1.13
CA PHE A 54 12.54 5.38 0.42
C PHE A 54 12.10 5.51 -1.03
N VAL A 55 11.90 4.38 -1.74
CA VAL A 55 11.57 4.42 -3.18
C VAL A 55 10.10 4.71 -3.46
N ASP A 56 9.18 4.27 -2.59
CA ASP A 56 7.75 4.63 -2.65
C ASP A 56 7.42 5.85 -1.77
N GLY A 57 8.42 6.44 -1.11
CA GLY A 57 8.25 7.59 -0.23
C GLY A 57 7.71 8.81 -0.98
N GLU A 58 8.26 9.11 -2.16
CA GLU A 58 7.78 10.21 -3.02
C GLU A 58 6.30 10.03 -3.39
N ARG A 59 5.90 8.81 -3.77
CA ARG A 59 4.51 8.48 -4.08
C ARG A 59 3.59 8.72 -2.88
N SER A 60 4.03 8.31 -1.70
CA SER A 60 3.26 8.49 -0.46
C SER A 60 3.10 9.97 -0.10
N MET A 61 4.15 10.77 -0.29
CA MET A 61 4.11 12.22 -0.08
C MET A 61 3.23 12.92 -1.12
N ALA A 62 3.28 12.50 -2.39
CA ALA A 62 2.41 13.00 -3.44
C ALA A 62 0.94 12.75 -3.11
N TRP A 63 0.59 11.53 -2.66
CA TRP A 63 -0.78 11.21 -2.25
C TRP A 63 -1.29 12.12 -1.14
N VAL A 64 -0.45 12.48 -0.17
CA VAL A 64 -0.81 13.43 0.91
C VAL A 64 -0.97 14.85 0.35
N SER A 65 -0.04 15.31 -0.49
CA SER A 65 -0.11 16.61 -1.16
C SER A 65 -1.41 16.78 -1.95
N ASP A 66 -1.82 15.74 -2.69
CA ASP A 66 -3.06 15.73 -3.47
C ASP A 66 -4.30 15.97 -2.62
N ARG A 67 -4.32 15.51 -1.35
CA ARG A 67 -5.43 15.79 -0.42
C ARG A 67 -5.49 17.26 -0.02
N PHE A 68 -4.34 17.90 0.20
CA PHE A 68 -4.28 19.35 0.46
C PHE A 68 -4.71 20.17 -0.77
N ASN A 69 -4.49 19.66 -1.97
CA ASN A 69 -4.89 20.30 -3.22
C ASN A 69 -6.33 19.96 -3.66
N GLY A 70 -7.08 19.18 -2.86
CA GLY A 70 -8.46 18.81 -3.18
C GLY A 70 -8.60 17.89 -4.40
N LEU A 71 -7.53 17.20 -4.80
CA LEU A 71 -7.57 16.27 -5.93
C LEU A 71 -8.29 14.97 -5.55
N PRO A 72 -9.05 14.37 -6.50
CA PRO A 72 -9.72 13.10 -6.25
C PRO A 72 -8.72 11.98 -5.96
N THR A 73 -9.17 11.00 -5.20
CA THR A 73 -8.48 9.74 -4.91
C THR A 73 -8.72 8.72 -6.01
N ASN A 74 -7.86 7.70 -6.09
CA ASN A 74 -7.99 6.58 -7.03
C ASN A 74 -8.27 5.28 -6.26
N SER A 75 -9.47 5.20 -5.68
CA SER A 75 -9.90 4.00 -4.94
C SER A 75 -9.75 2.73 -5.77
N ASN A 76 -9.15 1.68 -5.21
CA ASN A 76 -9.08 0.36 -5.82
C ASN A 76 -9.81 -0.72 -5.00
N CYS A 77 -10.79 -0.32 -4.19
CA CYS A 77 -11.61 -1.23 -3.39
C CYS A 77 -12.26 -2.37 -4.20
N ALA A 78 -12.72 -2.09 -5.41
CA ALA A 78 -13.30 -3.12 -6.28
C ALA A 78 -12.29 -4.25 -6.61
N ALA A 79 -11.03 -3.91 -6.84
CA ALA A 79 -9.97 -4.89 -7.09
C ALA A 79 -9.59 -5.63 -5.79
N ILE A 80 -9.45 -4.92 -4.67
CA ILE A 80 -9.11 -5.51 -3.36
C ILE A 80 -10.15 -6.54 -2.91
N GLN A 81 -11.43 -6.32 -3.23
CA GLN A 81 -12.53 -7.18 -2.83
C GLN A 81 -12.81 -8.35 -3.79
N ALA A 82 -12.30 -8.29 -5.02
CA ALA A 82 -12.51 -9.33 -6.03
C ALA A 82 -11.59 -10.55 -5.89
N GLU A 83 -10.53 -10.43 -5.07
CA GLU A 83 -9.50 -11.44 -4.81
C GLU A 83 -9.73 -12.14 -3.46
#